data_AF-A0A914WGD3-F1
#
_entry.id   AF-A0A914WGD3-F1
#
_cell.length_a   1.000
_cell.length_b   1.000
_cell.length_c   1.000
_cell.angle_alpha   90.00
_cell.angle_beta   90.00
_cell.angle_gamma   90.00
#
_symmetry.space_group_name_H-M   'P 1'
#
loop_
_entity.id
_entity.type
_entity.pdbx_description
1 polymer ?
#
loop_
_entity_poly.entity_id
_entity_poly.type
_entity_poly.pdbx_seq_one_letter_code
_entity_poly.pdbx_strand_id
1 'polypeptide(L)'
;MHFRSSDSSHPGYSRNSFGMQHTASSVKRAVSFTNRTGGAFKDARPIMEREYQKQMQRKLQNFLVENSYSHAANEKMLMQPTKKDFVNIFEFLYRVVQADFKCSNKIEEEVPRLFRELGYPIAIKHSTMQTIGAPHTWPHMLAALVWLIDVYACLDLVNVRKIMWTEQEGMRKTMKYVDHVYCYLHYLKDTESGRNHEYYQTFDKNLCDQIQEAEQDENGFTVEDLERRVEQAQQEYDDLCNMPCDDARLDADADLVRQDIFVIRDHIEKQSLHRQDQLKQLETDKATRAAIEKEIGRLRREIANKERVISTQAISGEAGRSLSLKREELKREVKVMRDEADRLNSDRWEIEQRIAKTRTTIHSRQLEFLRRAETVIDRMVPRGTDWRSQIEIAKSPFDVDFGAYAQETLKPKLRQLMTFGEDQIDAMTEEMRDVEMNVQRLQDQLETCEDDISSVRSRIAEIDMDFDVKKQDWADERHRAKVDLDVARNEHEVVKGGRSMEVKELYEQLASIQKERTVKERELHKSYEDHCKKITPEITTIMIDYQEMEDVRKEAHLQDEELLSMMDKAHRDIRKTHPELFGQQL
;
A
#
# COMPACT_ATOMS: atom_id res chain seq x y z
N MET A 1 -18.66 -65.60 -35.26
CA MET A 1 -19.77 -64.65 -35.46
C MET A 1 -19.59 -63.98 -36.80
N HIS A 2 -20.63 -64.01 -37.64
CA HIS A 2 -20.70 -63.27 -38.89
C HIS A 2 -20.55 -61.77 -38.66
N PHE A 3 -19.88 -61.04 -39.56
CA PHE A 3 -20.53 -60.10 -40.48
C PHE A 3 -19.53 -59.57 -41.52
N ARG A 4 -19.99 -59.57 -42.78
CA ARG A 4 -19.45 -58.78 -43.90
C ARG A 4 -19.71 -57.29 -43.61
N SER A 5 -18.82 -56.41 -44.06
CA SER A 5 -19.06 -55.58 -45.26
C SER A 5 -18.03 -54.48 -45.41
N SER A 6 -17.54 -54.39 -46.63
CA SER A 6 -16.80 -53.32 -47.27
C SER A 6 -17.52 -51.97 -47.20
N ASP A 7 -16.77 -50.91 -46.91
CA ASP A 7 -17.00 -49.61 -47.53
C ASP A 7 -15.68 -48.84 -47.68
N SER A 8 -15.38 -48.51 -48.93
CA SER A 8 -14.19 -47.78 -49.37
C SER A 8 -14.59 -46.33 -49.63
N SER A 9 -14.00 -45.39 -48.90
CA SER A 9 -14.09 -43.96 -49.22
C SER A 9 -12.75 -43.30 -48.88
N HIS A 10 -12.02 -42.93 -49.93
CA HIS A 10 -10.81 -42.11 -49.89
C HIS A 10 -11.12 -40.67 -49.46
N PRO A 11 -10.35 -40.08 -48.52
CA PRO A 11 -10.23 -38.64 -48.42
C PRO A 11 -9.03 -38.18 -49.25
N GLY A 12 -9.30 -37.28 -50.20
CA GLY A 12 -8.31 -36.67 -51.08
C GLY A 12 -7.29 -35.82 -50.33
N TYR A 13 -6.06 -35.91 -50.83
CA TYR A 13 -4.91 -35.09 -50.51
C TYR A 13 -5.21 -33.60 -50.73
N SER A 14 -5.11 -32.78 -49.66
CA SER A 14 -4.90 -31.35 -49.78
C SER A 14 -3.43 -31.03 -49.50
N ARG A 15 -2.81 -30.42 -50.50
CA ARG A 15 -1.38 -30.20 -50.65
C ARG A 15 -1.05 -28.80 -50.13
N ASN A 16 -0.82 -28.65 -48.82
CA ASN A 16 -0.30 -27.41 -48.26
C ASN A 16 1.22 -27.35 -48.45
N SER A 17 1.65 -26.58 -49.45
CA SER A 17 3.04 -26.21 -49.68
C SER A 17 3.47 -25.14 -48.66
N PHE A 18 4.11 -25.56 -47.57
CA PHE A 18 4.91 -24.68 -46.73
C PHE A 18 6.26 -24.45 -47.41
N GLY A 19 6.42 -23.28 -48.02
CA GLY A 19 7.70 -22.79 -48.52
C GLY A 19 8.57 -22.33 -47.36
N MET A 20 9.67 -23.04 -47.16
CA MET A 20 10.76 -22.69 -46.25
C MET A 20 11.47 -21.45 -46.81
N GLN A 21 11.39 -20.32 -46.11
CA GLN A 21 12.24 -19.14 -46.39
C GLN A 21 13.25 -18.97 -45.26
N HIS A 22 14.48 -18.77 -45.69
CA HIS A 22 15.70 -18.65 -44.90
C HIS A 22 15.62 -17.55 -43.85
N THR A 23 16.17 -17.85 -42.68
CA THR A 23 16.53 -16.90 -41.63
C THR A 23 17.67 -16.02 -42.13
N ALA A 24 17.41 -14.72 -42.25
CA ALA A 24 18.46 -13.70 -42.36
C ALA A 24 18.18 -12.61 -41.31
N SER A 25 19.12 -12.50 -40.38
CA SER A 25 19.25 -11.47 -39.37
C SER A 25 19.20 -10.07 -39.99
N SER A 26 18.19 -9.27 -39.63
CA SER A 26 18.14 -7.86 -40.01
C SER A 26 18.43 -6.98 -38.80
N VAL A 27 19.68 -6.53 -38.76
CA VAL A 27 20.15 -5.29 -38.14
C VAL A 27 19.08 -4.20 -38.28
N LYS A 28 18.75 -3.54 -37.16
CA LYS A 28 17.85 -2.38 -37.10
C LYS A 28 18.43 -1.27 -37.98
N ARG A 29 17.86 -1.08 -39.18
CA ARG A 29 18.17 0.07 -40.03
C ARG A 29 17.38 1.29 -39.59
N ALA A 30 18.10 2.40 -39.52
CA ALA A 30 17.63 3.75 -39.28
C ALA A 30 16.43 4.13 -40.16
N VAL A 31 15.49 4.85 -39.57
CA VAL A 31 14.28 5.39 -40.22
C VAL A 31 14.71 6.44 -41.24
N SER A 32 14.79 6.03 -42.52
CA SER A 32 15.03 6.93 -43.64
C SER A 32 13.68 7.45 -44.14
N PHE A 33 13.35 8.69 -43.78
CA PHE A 33 12.24 9.45 -44.35
C PHE A 33 12.59 9.90 -45.77
N THR A 34 12.64 8.98 -46.73
CA THR A 34 12.70 9.36 -48.16
C THR A 34 11.81 8.46 -49.01
N ASN A 35 10.70 9.07 -49.43
CA ASN A 35 10.01 8.89 -50.70
C ASN A 35 9.51 7.49 -51.10
N ARG A 36 8.33 7.09 -50.59
CA ARG A 36 7.41 6.17 -51.29
C ARG A 36 6.44 6.98 -52.15
N THR A 37 6.70 7.06 -53.45
CA THR A 37 5.75 7.56 -54.45
C THR A 37 4.75 6.48 -54.83
N GLY A 38 3.44 6.77 -54.73
CA GLY A 38 2.41 5.91 -55.35
C GLY A 38 0.96 6.14 -54.95
N GLY A 39 0.68 6.93 -53.91
CA GLY A 39 -0.70 7.32 -53.54
C GLY A 39 -0.73 8.78 -53.10
N ALA A 40 -1.72 9.55 -53.53
CA ALA A 40 -1.89 10.93 -53.09
C ALA A 40 -1.96 10.97 -51.56
N PHE A 41 -0.94 11.52 -50.91
CA PHE A 41 -0.90 11.68 -49.47
C PHE A 41 -2.12 12.52 -49.06
N LYS A 42 -3.05 11.91 -48.35
CA LYS A 42 -4.26 12.59 -47.85
C LYS A 42 -3.87 13.28 -46.55
N ASP A 43 -4.07 14.59 -46.47
CA ASP A 43 -3.77 15.36 -45.25
C ASP A 43 -4.56 14.76 -44.08
N ALA A 44 -3.84 14.28 -43.06
CA ALA A 44 -4.43 13.69 -41.86
C ALA A 44 -4.88 14.76 -40.86
N ARG A 45 -4.48 16.02 -41.05
CA ARG A 45 -4.82 17.12 -40.14
C ARG A 45 -6.29 17.51 -40.31
N PRO A 46 -7.03 17.77 -39.22
CA PRO A 46 -8.42 18.23 -39.25
C PRO A 46 -8.52 19.71 -39.64
N ILE A 47 -7.97 20.08 -40.81
CA ILE A 47 -7.85 21.47 -41.29
C ILE A 47 -9.19 22.17 -41.49
N MET A 48 -10.29 21.42 -41.64
CA MET A 48 -11.64 21.96 -41.80
C MET A 48 -12.38 22.15 -40.48
N GLU A 49 -11.84 21.67 -39.37
CA GLU A 49 -12.45 21.82 -38.06
C GLU A 49 -12.18 23.22 -37.50
N ARG A 50 -13.24 23.91 -37.08
CA ARG A 50 -13.18 25.32 -36.67
C ARG A 50 -12.26 25.53 -35.46
N GLU A 51 -12.23 24.58 -34.53
CA GLU A 51 -11.42 24.71 -33.32
C GLU A 51 -9.92 24.53 -33.63
N TYR A 52 -9.58 23.57 -34.50
CA TYR A 52 -8.21 23.38 -34.98
C TYR A 52 -7.71 24.59 -35.80
N GLN A 53 -8.57 25.21 -36.62
CA GLN A 53 -8.24 26.45 -37.32
C GLN A 53 -7.90 27.60 -36.37
N LYS A 54 -8.67 27.79 -35.28
CA LYS A 54 -8.36 28.82 -34.27
C LYS A 54 -7.02 28.54 -33.59
N GLN A 55 -6.71 27.29 -33.30
CA GLN A 55 -5.41 26.90 -32.70
C GLN A 55 -4.25 27.24 -33.64
N MET A 56 -4.36 26.89 -34.93
CA MET A 56 -3.36 27.24 -35.94
C MET A 56 -3.20 28.77 -36.09
N GLN A 57 -4.30 29.53 -36.07
CA GLN A 57 -4.26 30.99 -36.13
C GLN A 57 -3.53 31.59 -34.92
N ARG A 58 -3.84 31.14 -33.70
CA ARG A 58 -3.17 31.59 -32.48
C ARG A 58 -1.67 31.28 -32.51
N LYS A 59 -1.30 30.08 -32.97
CA LYS A 59 0.10 29.67 -33.07
C LYS A 59 0.88 30.55 -34.05
N LEU A 60 0.31 30.82 -35.23
CA LEU A 60 0.90 31.75 -36.19
C LEU A 60 1.00 33.17 -35.60
N GLN A 61 -0.04 33.64 -34.92
CA GLN A 61 -0.06 34.98 -34.31
C GLN A 61 1.04 35.13 -33.25
N ASN A 62 1.15 34.17 -32.34
CA ASN A 62 2.17 34.19 -31.28
C ASN A 62 3.57 34.24 -31.88
N PHE A 63 3.86 33.38 -32.88
CA PHE A 63 5.16 33.36 -33.53
C PHE A 63 5.52 34.71 -34.21
N LEU A 64 4.55 35.35 -34.87
CA LEU A 64 4.76 36.66 -35.51
C LEU A 64 5.03 37.77 -34.48
N VAL A 65 4.35 37.74 -33.33
CA VAL A 65 4.55 38.71 -32.26
C VAL A 65 5.91 38.50 -31.58
N GLU A 66 6.26 37.26 -31.25
CA GLU A 66 7.52 36.89 -30.60
C GLU A 66 8.75 37.29 -31.44
N ASN A 67 8.67 37.14 -32.76
CA ASN A 67 9.79 37.42 -33.67
C ASN A 67 9.77 38.85 -34.25
N SER A 68 8.99 39.77 -33.67
CA SER A 68 8.93 41.20 -34.07
C SER A 68 8.55 41.43 -35.54
N TYR A 69 7.47 40.79 -36.00
CA TYR A 69 6.94 41.01 -37.36
C TYR A 69 6.58 42.50 -37.60
N SER A 70 7.02 43.03 -38.74
CA SER A 70 6.98 44.46 -39.06
C SER A 70 5.58 45.00 -39.41
N HIS A 71 4.59 44.13 -39.65
CA HIS A 71 3.22 44.51 -39.99
C HIS A 71 2.24 44.13 -38.86
N ALA A 72 1.14 44.89 -38.71
CA ALA A 72 0.17 44.67 -37.64
C ALA A 72 -0.58 43.32 -37.81
N ALA A 73 -0.17 42.30 -37.06
CA ALA A 73 -0.81 40.98 -37.02
C ALA A 73 -2.09 40.99 -36.15
N ASN A 74 -3.15 41.64 -36.63
CA ASN A 74 -4.44 41.67 -35.94
C ASN A 74 -5.23 40.35 -36.16
N GLU A 75 -5.94 39.87 -35.13
CA GLU A 75 -6.74 38.62 -35.16
C GLU A 75 -7.76 38.60 -36.32
N LYS A 76 -8.30 39.77 -36.69
CA LYS A 76 -9.20 39.93 -37.84
C LYS A 76 -8.51 39.74 -39.20
N MET A 77 -7.23 40.09 -39.33
CA MET A 77 -6.46 39.89 -40.57
C MET A 77 -6.17 38.41 -40.82
N LEU A 78 -5.89 37.65 -39.76
CA LEU A 78 -5.59 36.20 -39.85
C LEU A 78 -6.84 35.33 -40.10
N MET A 79 -8.04 35.88 -39.91
CA MET A 79 -9.31 35.23 -40.27
C MET A 79 -9.58 35.22 -41.78
N GLN A 80 -9.21 36.31 -42.48
CA GLN A 80 -9.38 36.47 -43.93
C GLN A 80 -8.24 37.32 -44.52
N PRO A 81 -7.03 36.75 -44.68
CA PRO A 81 -5.90 37.51 -45.18
C PRO A 81 -5.97 37.68 -46.69
N THR A 82 -5.42 38.80 -47.16
CA THR A 82 -5.23 39.03 -48.59
C THR A 82 -4.03 38.24 -49.10
N LYS A 83 -3.92 38.11 -50.43
CA LYS A 83 -2.74 37.54 -51.10
C LYS A 83 -1.44 38.23 -50.66
N LYS A 84 -1.49 39.55 -50.45
CA LYS A 84 -0.33 40.35 -50.01
C LYS A 84 0.06 40.02 -48.56
N ASP A 85 -0.92 39.86 -47.69
CA ASP A 85 -0.67 39.51 -46.29
C ASP A 85 -0.03 38.13 -46.18
N PHE A 86 -0.50 37.15 -46.96
CA PHE A 86 0.14 35.83 -47.02
C PHE A 86 1.60 35.89 -47.48
N VAL A 87 1.91 36.67 -48.52
CA VAL A 87 3.29 36.80 -49.03
C VAL A 87 4.20 37.42 -47.98
N ASN A 88 3.75 38.49 -47.33
CA ASN A 88 4.54 39.14 -46.28
C ASN A 88 4.80 38.21 -45.09
N ILE A 89 3.79 37.42 -44.68
CA ILE A 89 3.93 36.42 -43.62
C ILE A 89 4.90 35.31 -44.07
N PHE A 90 4.73 34.76 -45.28
CA PHE A 90 5.60 33.70 -45.79
C PHE A 90 7.05 34.16 -45.92
N GLU A 91 7.29 35.36 -46.47
CA GLU A 91 8.63 35.94 -46.60
C GLU A 91 9.28 36.14 -45.24
N PHE A 92 8.53 36.64 -44.25
CA PHE A 92 9.02 36.79 -42.89
C PHE A 92 9.40 35.45 -42.26
N LEU A 93 8.53 34.44 -42.38
CA LEU A 93 8.83 33.08 -41.89
C LEU A 93 10.07 32.51 -42.59
N TYR A 94 10.14 32.62 -43.92
CA TYR A 94 11.24 32.03 -44.69
C TYR A 94 12.59 32.72 -44.48
N ARG A 95 12.60 34.02 -44.10
CA ARG A 95 13.84 34.71 -43.71
C ARG A 95 14.51 34.12 -42.47
N VAL A 96 13.79 33.37 -41.65
CA VAL A 96 14.37 32.58 -40.56
C VAL A 96 15.26 31.45 -41.10
N VAL A 97 14.94 30.86 -42.26
CA VAL A 97 15.83 29.90 -42.96
C VAL A 97 16.98 30.64 -43.63
N GLN A 98 16.64 31.72 -44.33
CA GLN A 98 17.55 32.39 -45.26
C GLN A 98 17.42 33.91 -45.08
N ALA A 99 18.35 34.49 -44.33
CA ALA A 99 18.30 35.90 -43.90
C ALA A 99 18.10 36.91 -45.04
N ASP A 100 18.69 36.66 -46.22
CA ASP A 100 18.62 37.56 -47.39
C ASP A 100 17.45 37.26 -48.35
N PHE A 101 16.50 36.41 -47.95
CA PHE A 101 15.40 36.04 -48.84
C PHE A 101 14.44 37.21 -49.10
N LYS A 102 14.13 37.43 -50.38
CA LYS A 102 13.05 38.32 -50.85
C LYS A 102 12.20 37.58 -51.86
N CYS A 103 10.89 37.58 -51.65
CA CYS A 103 9.97 36.88 -52.54
C CYS A 103 9.91 37.58 -53.91
N SER A 104 10.03 36.83 -55.01
CA SER A 104 9.99 37.36 -56.36
C SER A 104 8.56 37.69 -56.82
N ASN A 105 8.41 38.36 -57.97
CA ASN A 105 7.10 38.70 -58.54
C ASN A 105 6.26 37.47 -59.00
N LYS A 106 6.82 36.24 -58.98
CA LYS A 106 6.14 34.99 -59.41
C LYS A 106 5.86 34.05 -58.24
N ILE A 107 5.09 34.54 -57.27
CA ILE A 107 4.81 33.81 -56.03
C ILE A 107 4.09 32.47 -56.26
N GLU A 108 3.32 32.35 -57.35
CA GLU A 108 2.52 31.17 -57.68
C GLU A 108 3.35 29.96 -58.09
N GLU A 109 4.59 30.19 -58.53
CA GLU A 109 5.58 29.16 -58.86
C GLU A 109 6.59 28.99 -57.72
N GLU A 110 7.02 30.09 -57.12
CA GLU A 110 8.09 30.10 -56.13
C GLU A 110 7.66 29.46 -54.80
N VAL A 111 6.50 29.84 -54.25
CA VAL A 111 6.06 29.32 -52.94
C VAL A 111 5.83 27.81 -52.98
N PRO A 112 5.11 27.22 -53.96
CA PRO A 112 4.99 25.77 -54.06
C PRO A 112 6.31 25.03 -54.24
N ARG A 113 7.27 25.65 -54.96
CA ARG A 113 8.62 25.08 -55.12
C ARG A 113 9.36 25.05 -53.79
N LEU A 114 9.37 26.15 -53.04
CA LEU A 114 10.05 26.23 -51.74
C LEU A 114 9.48 25.24 -50.73
N PHE A 115 8.15 25.11 -50.64
CA PHE A 115 7.53 24.10 -49.78
C PHE A 115 7.93 22.67 -50.20
N ARG A 116 8.07 22.39 -51.50
CA ARG A 116 8.53 21.09 -51.99
C ARG A 116 10.00 20.81 -51.63
N GLU A 117 10.87 21.81 -51.78
CA GLU A 117 12.30 21.69 -51.42
C GLU A 117 12.49 21.47 -49.92
N LEU A 118 11.66 22.10 -49.08
CA LEU A 118 11.62 21.86 -47.63
C LEU A 118 10.98 20.52 -47.24
N GLY A 119 10.45 19.75 -48.20
CA GLY A 119 9.84 18.44 -47.94
C GLY A 119 8.40 18.48 -47.44
N TYR A 120 7.64 19.54 -47.73
CA TYR A 120 6.22 19.63 -47.37
C TYR A 120 5.42 18.48 -48.03
N PRO A 121 4.69 17.66 -47.25
CA PRO A 121 4.10 16.41 -47.75
C PRO A 121 2.92 16.59 -48.71
N ILE A 122 2.33 17.78 -48.79
CA ILE A 122 1.11 18.03 -49.57
C ILE A 122 1.41 19.00 -50.71
N ALA A 123 1.14 18.60 -51.94
CA ALA A 123 1.42 19.42 -53.11
C ALA A 123 0.51 20.68 -53.16
N ILE A 124 1.11 21.86 -53.05
CA ILE A 124 0.42 23.15 -53.25
C ILE A 124 0.32 23.39 -54.77
N LYS A 125 -0.92 23.49 -55.28
CA LYS A 125 -1.18 23.74 -56.71
C LYS A 125 -1.12 25.24 -57.02
N HIS A 126 -0.75 25.59 -58.25
CA HIS A 126 -0.76 26.97 -58.74
C HIS A 126 -2.11 27.67 -58.54
N SER A 127 -3.23 26.95 -58.77
CA SER A 127 -4.59 27.48 -58.56
C SER A 127 -4.87 27.88 -57.10
N THR A 128 -4.30 27.15 -56.13
CA THR A 128 -4.44 27.42 -54.69
C THR A 128 -3.77 28.75 -54.32
N MET A 129 -2.68 29.10 -55.01
CA MET A 129 -1.96 30.37 -54.83
C MET A 129 -2.69 31.58 -55.44
N GLN A 130 -3.64 31.35 -56.36
CA GLN A 130 -4.48 32.42 -56.90
C GLN A 130 -5.67 32.74 -55.96
N THR A 131 -6.12 31.77 -55.16
CA THR A 131 -7.30 31.91 -54.28
C THR A 131 -6.97 31.82 -52.79
N ILE A 132 -5.79 32.29 -52.37
CA ILE A 132 -5.26 32.10 -51.00
C ILE A 132 -6.23 32.56 -49.90
N GLY A 133 -6.91 33.69 -50.09
CA GLY A 133 -7.86 34.25 -49.12
C GLY A 133 -9.28 33.66 -49.19
N ALA A 134 -9.54 32.69 -50.07
CA ALA A 134 -10.86 32.08 -50.17
C ALA A 134 -11.15 31.20 -48.93
N PRO A 135 -12.39 31.18 -48.41
CA PRO A 135 -12.74 30.49 -47.15
C PRO A 135 -12.37 29.01 -47.09
N HIS A 136 -12.35 28.31 -48.23
CA HIS A 136 -11.99 26.89 -48.32
C HIS A 136 -10.49 26.67 -48.60
N THR A 137 -9.78 27.69 -49.05
CA THR A 137 -8.36 27.63 -49.41
C THR A 137 -7.47 28.09 -48.27
N TRP A 138 -7.87 29.14 -47.55
CA TRP A 138 -7.11 29.72 -46.44
C TRP A 138 -6.73 28.69 -45.37
N PRO A 139 -7.61 27.76 -44.92
CA PRO A 139 -7.24 26.77 -43.91
C PRO A 139 -6.07 25.87 -44.35
N HIS A 140 -5.96 25.55 -45.64
CA HIS A 140 -4.85 24.76 -46.17
C HIS A 140 -3.54 25.56 -46.16
N MET A 141 -3.59 26.84 -46.54
CA MET A 141 -2.42 27.71 -46.57
C MET A 141 -1.94 28.07 -45.17
N LEU A 142 -2.86 28.32 -44.24
CA LEU A 142 -2.57 28.48 -42.82
C LEU A 142 -1.87 27.23 -42.26
N ALA A 143 -2.36 26.04 -42.59
CA ALA A 143 -1.75 24.80 -42.16
C ALA A 143 -0.35 24.60 -42.76
N ALA A 144 -0.06 25.11 -43.96
CA ALA A 144 1.28 25.12 -44.54
C ALA A 144 2.23 26.09 -43.81
N LEU A 145 1.75 27.29 -43.45
CA LEU A 145 2.54 28.26 -42.66
C LEU A 145 2.84 27.75 -41.26
N VAL A 146 1.86 27.13 -40.58
CA VAL A 146 2.08 26.53 -39.26
C VAL A 146 3.03 25.35 -39.33
N TRP A 147 2.96 24.53 -40.38
CA TRP A 147 3.95 23.48 -40.61
C TRP A 147 5.37 24.06 -40.76
N LEU A 148 5.51 25.20 -41.43
CA LEU A 148 6.80 25.86 -41.57
C LEU A 148 7.34 26.36 -40.22
N ILE A 149 6.47 26.90 -39.34
CA ILE A 149 6.81 27.23 -37.95
C ILE A 149 7.27 25.99 -37.17
N ASP A 150 6.57 24.87 -37.34
CA ASP A 150 6.95 23.61 -36.70
C ASP A 150 8.31 23.08 -37.18
N VAL A 151 8.62 23.24 -38.46
CA VAL A 151 9.95 22.92 -38.99
C VAL A 151 11.01 23.80 -38.34
N TYR A 152 10.77 25.09 -38.11
CA TYR A 152 11.71 25.95 -37.38
C TYR A 152 11.92 25.50 -35.94
N ALA A 153 10.83 25.23 -35.22
CA ALA A 153 10.93 24.75 -33.85
C ALA A 153 11.74 23.44 -33.78
N CYS A 154 11.54 22.54 -34.75
CA CYS A 154 12.36 21.34 -34.88
C CYS A 154 13.82 21.63 -35.19
N LEU A 155 14.13 22.59 -36.06
CA LEU A 155 15.51 22.98 -36.38
C LEU A 155 16.24 23.62 -35.19
N ASP A 156 15.55 24.42 -34.38
CA ASP A 156 16.11 24.99 -33.14
C ASP A 156 16.37 23.92 -32.06
N LEU A 157 15.49 22.92 -31.97
CA LEU A 157 15.68 21.77 -31.08
C LEU A 157 16.80 20.84 -31.56
N VAL A 158 17.04 20.80 -32.86
CA VAL A 158 18.10 20.02 -33.47
C VAL A 158 19.43 20.76 -33.28
N ASN A 159 20.11 20.38 -32.22
CA ASN A 159 21.51 20.73 -32.02
C ASN A 159 22.34 19.99 -33.09
N VAL A 160 22.54 20.61 -34.26
CA VAL A 160 23.29 20.07 -35.42
C VAL A 160 24.67 19.55 -34.98
N ARG A 161 25.26 20.30 -34.06
CA ARG A 161 26.46 20.00 -33.29
C ARG A 161 26.32 18.60 -32.65
N LYS A 162 25.32 18.36 -31.79
CA LYS A 162 25.03 17.04 -31.18
C LYS A 162 24.77 15.90 -32.19
N ILE A 163 24.12 16.18 -33.32
CA ILE A 163 23.89 15.17 -34.38
C ILE A 163 25.19 14.79 -35.10
N MET A 164 26.12 15.74 -35.29
CA MET A 164 27.42 15.45 -35.90
C MET A 164 28.41 14.78 -34.94
N TRP A 165 28.12 14.70 -33.64
CA TRP A 165 29.04 14.23 -32.59
C TRP A 165 28.76 12.84 -32.03
N THR A 166 28.01 12.00 -32.74
CA THR A 166 27.58 10.67 -32.23
C THR A 166 28.67 9.60 -32.12
N GLU A 167 29.91 9.86 -32.57
CA GLU A 167 31.02 8.90 -32.51
C GLU A 167 32.28 9.61 -31.96
N GLN A 168 32.86 9.12 -30.85
CA GLN A 168 34.01 9.76 -30.18
C GLN A 168 35.21 10.00 -31.11
N GLU A 169 35.45 9.08 -32.04
CA GLU A 169 36.51 9.19 -33.05
C GLU A 169 36.15 10.23 -34.14
N GLY A 170 34.87 10.29 -34.52
CA GLY A 170 34.32 11.30 -35.43
C GLY A 170 34.33 12.70 -34.84
N MET A 171 34.10 12.82 -33.52
CA MET A 171 34.17 14.06 -32.75
C MET A 171 35.59 14.65 -32.78
N ARG A 172 36.62 13.85 -32.49
CA ARG A 172 38.02 14.30 -32.53
C ARG A 172 38.45 14.73 -33.93
N LYS A 173 38.00 14.03 -34.98
CA LYS A 173 38.31 14.37 -36.38
C LYS A 173 37.60 15.64 -36.86
N THR A 174 36.32 15.77 -36.53
CA THR A 174 35.50 16.94 -36.90
C THR A 174 35.98 18.18 -36.16
N MET A 175 36.35 18.06 -34.88
CA MET A 175 36.85 19.19 -34.10
C MET A 175 38.20 19.69 -34.63
N LYS A 176 39.13 18.79 -34.97
CA LYS A 176 40.38 19.16 -35.66
C LYS A 176 40.14 19.87 -36.99
N TYR A 177 39.11 19.45 -37.74
CA TYR A 177 38.74 20.10 -38.99
C TYR A 177 38.17 21.50 -38.77
N VAL A 178 37.24 21.67 -37.82
CA VAL A 178 36.66 22.97 -37.47
C VAL A 178 37.74 23.92 -36.97
N ASP A 179 38.65 23.44 -36.14
CA ASP A 179 39.80 24.18 -35.66
C ASP A 179 40.72 24.63 -36.82
N HIS A 180 41.07 23.72 -37.72
CA HIS A 180 41.83 24.08 -38.93
C HIS A 180 41.14 25.14 -39.79
N VAL A 181 39.83 25.02 -39.99
CA VAL A 181 39.04 25.99 -40.77
C VAL A 181 38.99 27.33 -40.06
N TYR A 182 38.80 27.35 -38.74
CA TYR A 182 38.76 28.59 -37.96
C TYR A 182 40.12 29.28 -37.96
N CYS A 183 41.21 28.54 -37.74
CA CYS A 183 42.57 29.02 -37.83
C CYS A 183 42.88 29.62 -39.21
N TYR A 184 42.45 28.94 -40.28
CA TYR A 184 42.59 29.42 -41.65
C TYR A 184 41.78 30.69 -41.94
N LEU A 185 40.51 30.75 -41.52
CA LEU A 185 39.66 31.93 -41.68
C LEU A 185 40.20 33.13 -40.89
N HIS A 186 40.78 32.90 -39.72
CA HIS A 186 41.40 33.95 -38.92
C HIS A 186 42.70 34.45 -39.55
N TYR A 187 43.53 33.56 -40.08
CA TYR A 187 44.72 33.91 -40.86
C TYR A 187 44.37 34.78 -42.08
N LEU A 188 43.25 34.48 -42.75
CA LEU A 188 42.76 35.30 -43.87
C LEU A 188 42.28 36.69 -43.45
N LYS A 189 41.81 36.86 -42.21
CA LYS A 189 41.36 38.16 -41.67
C LYS A 189 42.50 39.00 -41.12
N ASP A 190 43.47 38.39 -40.43
CA ASP A 190 44.62 39.05 -39.85
C ASP A 190 45.87 38.15 -39.95
N THR A 191 46.77 38.52 -40.87
CA THR A 191 47.93 37.71 -41.24
C THR A 191 49.07 37.78 -40.22
N GLU A 192 49.16 38.84 -39.40
CA GLU A 192 50.22 38.97 -38.39
C GLU A 192 49.88 38.18 -37.13
N SER A 193 48.64 38.31 -36.64
CA SER A 193 48.17 37.51 -35.50
C SER A 193 48.04 36.03 -35.86
N GLY A 194 47.71 35.72 -37.13
CA GLY A 194 47.61 34.34 -37.62
C GLY A 194 48.95 33.61 -37.82
N ARG A 195 50.10 34.27 -37.59
CA ARG A 195 51.42 33.60 -37.52
C ARG A 195 51.89 33.37 -36.09
N ASN A 196 51.20 33.93 -35.08
CA ASN A 196 51.60 33.80 -33.70
C ASN A 196 51.21 32.43 -33.15
N HIS A 197 52.19 31.54 -33.05
CA HIS A 197 52.02 30.15 -32.61
C HIS A 197 51.49 30.05 -31.17
N GLU A 198 51.73 31.06 -30.34
CA GLU A 198 51.31 31.08 -28.93
C GLU A 198 49.79 31.28 -28.79
N TYR A 199 49.17 32.04 -29.70
CA TYR A 199 47.72 32.21 -29.76
C TYR A 199 47.02 30.88 -30.08
N TYR A 200 47.55 30.12 -31.04
CA TYR A 200 47.03 28.81 -31.41
C TYR A 200 47.20 27.77 -30.29
N GLN A 201 48.30 27.81 -29.53
CA GLN A 201 48.48 26.93 -28.36
C GLN A 201 47.45 27.22 -27.26
N THR A 202 47.13 28.49 -26.99
CA THR A 202 46.08 28.82 -26.02
C THR A 202 44.69 28.40 -26.51
N PHE A 203 44.43 28.49 -27.81
CA PHE A 203 43.17 28.04 -28.40
C PHE A 203 43.04 26.52 -28.39
N ASP A 204 44.10 25.78 -28.77
CA ASP A 204 44.18 24.32 -28.68
C ASP A 204 43.96 23.83 -27.26
N LYS A 205 44.52 24.53 -26.27
CA LYS A 205 44.33 24.21 -24.86
C LYS A 205 42.87 24.41 -24.44
N ASN A 206 42.28 25.56 -24.73
CA ASN A 206 40.87 25.82 -24.46
C ASN A 206 39.93 24.84 -25.18
N LEU A 207 40.28 24.42 -26.40
CA LEU A 207 39.53 23.43 -27.17
C LEU A 207 39.63 22.04 -26.53
N CYS A 208 40.82 21.64 -26.08
CA CYS A 208 41.01 20.40 -25.31
C CYS A 208 40.18 20.43 -24.01
N ASP A 209 40.22 21.56 -23.29
CA ASP A 209 39.46 21.73 -22.04
C ASP A 209 37.95 21.64 -22.31
N GLN A 210 37.45 22.26 -23.39
CA GLN A 210 36.03 22.16 -23.80
C GLN A 210 35.63 20.75 -24.26
N ILE A 211 36.51 20.01 -24.93
CA ILE A 211 36.27 18.61 -25.29
C ILE A 211 36.16 17.77 -24.02
N GLN A 212 37.06 18.00 -23.06
CA GLN A 212 37.09 17.26 -21.81
C GLN A 212 35.85 17.55 -20.94
N GLU A 213 35.41 18.81 -20.89
CA GLU A 213 34.18 19.22 -20.21
C GLU A 213 32.94 18.62 -20.90
N ALA A 214 32.88 18.63 -22.23
CA ALA A 214 31.80 18.00 -22.98
C ALA A 214 31.77 16.46 -22.83
N GLU A 215 32.93 15.79 -22.80
CA GLU A 215 33.03 14.35 -22.54
C GLU A 215 32.56 14.01 -21.11
N GLN A 216 32.81 14.88 -20.12
CA GLN A 216 32.36 14.73 -18.74
C GLN A 216 30.84 14.96 -18.60
N ASP A 217 30.31 15.99 -19.23
CA ASP A 217 28.88 16.31 -19.21
C ASP A 217 28.02 15.27 -19.96
N GLU A 218 28.52 14.70 -21.06
CA GLU A 218 27.77 13.76 -21.90
C GLU A 218 27.79 12.33 -21.34
N ASN A 219 28.88 11.90 -20.69
CA ASN A 219 28.93 10.60 -20.02
C ASN A 219 28.29 10.61 -18.63
N GLY A 220 28.15 11.78 -17.97
CA GLY A 220 27.43 11.94 -16.70
C GLY A 220 27.98 11.13 -15.50
N PHE A 221 29.06 10.38 -15.71
CA PHE A 221 29.73 9.56 -14.72
C PHE A 221 31.15 10.07 -14.58
N THR A 222 31.56 10.40 -13.37
CA THR A 222 32.98 10.67 -13.09
C THR A 222 33.78 9.38 -13.28
N VAL A 223 35.10 9.49 -13.45
CA VAL A 223 35.99 8.31 -13.49
C VAL A 223 35.77 7.44 -12.24
N GLU A 224 35.53 8.06 -11.09
CA GLU A 224 35.20 7.42 -9.81
C GLU A 224 33.88 6.62 -9.87
N ASP A 225 32.85 7.11 -10.58
CA ASP A 225 31.60 6.37 -10.77
C ASP A 225 31.79 5.12 -11.64
N LEU A 226 32.66 5.20 -12.66
CA LEU A 226 33.01 4.07 -13.51
C LEU A 226 33.83 3.04 -12.75
N GLU A 227 34.81 3.48 -11.96
CA GLU A 227 35.61 2.62 -11.08
C GLU A 227 34.71 1.89 -10.08
N ARG A 228 33.79 2.59 -9.43
CA ARG A 228 32.81 1.97 -8.52
C ARG A 228 31.93 0.94 -9.23
N ARG A 229 31.52 1.19 -10.48
CA ARG A 229 30.73 0.22 -11.27
C ARG A 229 31.54 -1.01 -11.66
N VAL A 230 32.82 -0.82 -11.97
CA VAL A 230 33.74 -1.93 -12.24
C VAL A 230 33.93 -2.77 -10.98
N GLU A 231 34.10 -2.12 -9.83
CA GLU A 231 34.24 -2.78 -8.54
C GLU A 231 32.96 -3.54 -8.13
N GLN A 232 31.78 -2.96 -8.37
CA GLN A 232 30.48 -3.63 -8.21
C GLN A 232 30.32 -4.83 -9.15
N ALA A 233 30.71 -4.69 -10.43
CA ALA A 233 30.64 -5.79 -11.38
C ALA A 233 31.62 -6.92 -11.04
N GLN A 234 32.78 -6.58 -10.46
CA GLN A 234 33.73 -7.56 -9.95
C GLN A 234 33.22 -8.26 -8.69
N GLN A 235 32.57 -7.53 -7.78
CA GLN A 235 31.86 -8.15 -6.65
C GLN A 235 30.73 -9.07 -7.12
N GLU A 236 29.91 -8.66 -8.09
CA GLU A 236 28.87 -9.53 -8.66
C GLU A 236 29.46 -10.76 -9.35
N TYR A 237 30.60 -10.62 -10.04
CA TYR A 237 31.31 -11.74 -10.64
C TYR A 237 31.85 -12.71 -9.58
N ASP A 238 32.50 -12.19 -8.54
CA ASP A 238 33.01 -13.00 -7.43
C ASP A 238 31.87 -13.67 -6.65
N ASP A 239 30.75 -12.98 -6.44
CA ASP A 239 29.55 -13.53 -5.82
C ASP A 239 28.90 -14.62 -6.70
N LEU A 240 28.93 -14.48 -8.03
CA LEU A 240 28.47 -15.53 -8.96
C LEU A 240 29.39 -16.75 -8.98
N CYS A 241 30.71 -16.54 -8.91
CA CYS A 241 31.71 -17.61 -8.84
C CYS A 241 31.71 -18.32 -7.47
N ASN A 242 31.41 -17.60 -6.39
CA ASN A 242 31.30 -18.15 -5.04
C ASN A 242 29.88 -18.60 -4.69
N MET A 243 28.88 -18.25 -5.51
CA MET A 243 27.57 -18.86 -5.47
C MET A 243 27.81 -20.37 -5.62
N PRO A 244 27.24 -21.23 -4.77
CA PRO A 244 27.32 -22.66 -4.95
C PRO A 244 26.56 -23.03 -6.23
N CYS A 245 27.23 -22.86 -7.37
CA CYS A 245 26.84 -23.46 -8.61
C CYS A 245 27.15 -24.94 -8.46
N ASP A 246 26.20 -25.76 -8.83
CA ASP A 246 26.30 -27.21 -8.82
C ASP A 246 27.27 -27.68 -9.94
N ASP A 247 28.40 -27.01 -10.14
CA ASP A 247 29.41 -27.33 -11.15
C ASP A 247 29.94 -28.75 -10.93
N ALA A 248 30.09 -29.17 -9.67
CA ALA A 248 30.39 -30.55 -9.33
C ALA A 248 29.27 -31.53 -9.76
N ARG A 249 28.00 -31.10 -9.73
CA ARG A 249 26.86 -31.90 -10.21
C ARG A 249 26.80 -31.92 -11.73
N LEU A 250 27.06 -30.79 -12.40
CA LEU A 250 27.10 -30.70 -13.86
C LEU A 250 28.28 -31.48 -14.44
N ASP A 251 29.43 -31.48 -13.78
CA ASP A 251 30.58 -32.31 -14.15
C ASP A 251 30.30 -33.80 -13.89
N ALA A 252 29.65 -34.15 -12.77
CA ALA A 252 29.21 -35.51 -12.51
C ALA A 252 28.17 -36.00 -13.54
N ASP A 253 27.23 -35.14 -13.94
CA ASP A 253 26.26 -35.42 -14.99
C ASP A 253 26.96 -35.57 -16.36
N ALA A 254 27.95 -34.73 -16.65
CA ALA A 254 28.74 -34.84 -17.88
C ALA A 254 29.56 -36.14 -17.94
N ASP A 255 30.12 -36.57 -16.80
CA ASP A 255 30.85 -37.83 -16.68
C ASP A 255 29.93 -39.05 -16.82
N LEU A 256 28.73 -38.98 -16.23
CA LEU A 256 27.70 -40.01 -16.40
C LEU A 256 27.30 -40.15 -17.87
N VAL A 257 27.03 -39.03 -18.56
CA VAL A 257 26.67 -39.03 -19.98
C VAL A 257 27.83 -39.59 -20.84
N ARG A 258 29.08 -39.30 -20.49
CA ARG A 258 30.25 -39.87 -21.20
C ARG A 258 30.33 -41.39 -21.00
N GLN A 259 30.05 -41.88 -19.80
CA GLN A 259 30.03 -43.32 -19.51
C GLN A 259 28.90 -44.03 -20.27
N ASP A 260 27.71 -43.43 -20.34
CA ASP A 260 26.57 -43.97 -21.09
C ASP A 260 26.88 -44.03 -22.60
N ILE A 261 27.47 -42.98 -23.16
CA ILE A 261 27.90 -42.96 -24.57
C ILE A 261 28.91 -44.08 -24.85
N PHE A 262 29.82 -44.35 -23.92
CA PHE A 262 30.78 -45.44 -24.05
C PHE A 262 30.10 -46.82 -24.06
N VAL A 263 29.19 -47.08 -23.11
CA VAL A 263 28.45 -48.34 -23.03
C VAL A 263 27.58 -48.56 -24.27
N ILE A 264 26.90 -47.52 -24.75
CA ILE A 264 26.08 -47.60 -25.97
C ILE A 264 26.95 -47.93 -27.18
N ARG A 265 28.13 -47.31 -27.30
CA ARG A 265 29.05 -47.56 -28.42
C ARG A 265 29.58 -49.00 -28.41
N ASP A 266 29.99 -49.50 -27.25
CA ASP A 266 30.42 -50.90 -27.07
C ASP A 266 29.29 -51.88 -27.41
N HIS A 267 28.05 -51.57 -27.00
CA HIS A 267 26.89 -52.39 -27.36
C HIS A 267 26.63 -52.41 -28.87
N ILE A 268 26.70 -51.24 -29.54
CA ILE A 268 26.55 -51.14 -31.00
C ILE A 268 27.63 -51.96 -31.71
N GLU A 269 28.88 -51.89 -31.24
CA GLU A 269 29.99 -52.65 -31.82
C GLU A 269 29.79 -54.16 -31.66
N LYS A 270 29.46 -54.63 -30.44
CA LYS A 270 29.12 -56.03 -30.17
C LYS A 270 27.95 -56.51 -31.02
N GLN A 271 26.91 -55.70 -31.18
CA GLN A 271 25.76 -56.03 -32.02
C GLN A 271 26.12 -56.09 -33.51
N SER A 272 27.03 -55.23 -33.97
CA SER A 272 27.53 -55.26 -35.35
C SER A 272 28.35 -56.51 -35.65
N LEU A 273 29.21 -56.94 -34.70
CA LEU A 273 29.97 -58.18 -34.78
C LEU A 273 29.04 -59.40 -34.79
N HIS A 274 28.08 -59.44 -33.87
CA HIS A 274 27.10 -60.52 -33.83
C HIS A 274 26.29 -60.61 -35.13
N ARG A 275 25.88 -59.46 -35.70
CA ARG A 275 25.20 -59.41 -37.00
C ARG A 275 26.08 -59.94 -38.12
N GLN A 276 27.38 -59.62 -38.12
CA GLN A 276 28.32 -60.12 -39.12
C GLN A 276 28.47 -61.64 -39.03
N ASP A 277 28.55 -62.20 -37.83
CA ASP A 277 28.64 -63.65 -37.64
C ASP A 277 27.34 -64.36 -38.00
N GLN A 278 26.18 -63.78 -37.69
CA GLN A 278 24.89 -64.28 -38.17
C GLN A 278 24.80 -64.28 -39.71
N LEU A 279 25.32 -63.26 -40.38
CA LEU A 279 25.36 -63.21 -41.84
C LEU A 279 26.26 -64.31 -42.42
N LYS A 280 27.43 -64.55 -41.83
CA LYS A 280 28.31 -65.66 -42.23
C LYS A 280 27.63 -67.02 -42.02
N GLN A 281 26.96 -67.21 -40.88
CA GLN A 281 26.19 -68.44 -40.61
C GLN A 281 25.06 -68.62 -41.64
N LEU A 282 24.35 -67.54 -41.99
CA LEU A 282 23.32 -67.59 -43.01
C LEU A 282 23.87 -67.96 -44.40
N GLU A 283 25.07 -67.47 -44.75
CA GLU A 283 25.74 -67.85 -45.99
C GLU A 283 26.16 -69.32 -45.97
N THR A 284 26.70 -69.82 -44.86
CA THR A 284 27.03 -71.25 -44.72
C THR A 284 25.77 -72.11 -44.79
N ASP A 285 24.67 -71.69 -44.16
CA ASP A 285 23.39 -72.41 -44.17
C ASP A 285 22.74 -72.40 -45.56
N LYS A 286 22.87 -71.31 -46.32
CA LYS A 286 22.45 -71.26 -47.73
C LYS A 286 23.28 -72.23 -48.58
N ALA A 287 24.59 -72.30 -48.34
CA ALA A 287 25.47 -73.22 -49.05
C ALA A 287 25.16 -74.69 -48.72
N THR A 288 24.96 -75.02 -47.44
CA THR A 288 24.57 -76.38 -47.02
C THR A 288 23.20 -76.75 -47.56
N ARG A 289 22.22 -75.83 -47.52
CA ARG A 289 20.90 -76.04 -48.14
C ARG A 289 21.00 -76.30 -49.64
N ALA A 290 21.79 -75.52 -50.38
CA ALA A 290 21.98 -75.75 -51.80
C ALA A 290 22.65 -77.12 -52.08
N ALA A 291 23.60 -77.54 -51.24
CA ALA A 291 24.22 -78.86 -51.33
C ALA A 291 23.20 -79.98 -51.03
N ILE A 292 22.37 -79.83 -50.01
CA ILE A 292 21.29 -80.77 -49.67
C ILE A 292 20.25 -80.82 -50.79
N GLU A 293 19.86 -79.68 -51.38
CA GLU A 293 18.93 -79.65 -52.51
C GLU A 293 19.51 -80.37 -53.74
N LYS A 294 20.81 -80.21 -54.00
CA LYS A 294 21.52 -80.95 -55.05
C LYS A 294 21.53 -82.46 -54.75
N GLU A 295 21.77 -82.85 -53.50
CA GLU A 295 21.77 -84.25 -53.08
C GLU A 295 20.37 -84.87 -53.12
N ILE A 296 19.33 -84.13 -52.71
CA ILE A 296 17.92 -84.52 -52.91
C ILE A 296 17.64 -84.71 -54.40
N GLY A 297 18.13 -83.81 -55.27
CA GLY A 297 18.01 -83.96 -56.72
C GLY A 297 18.75 -85.20 -57.26
N ARG A 298 19.91 -85.55 -56.69
CA ARG A 298 20.63 -86.79 -57.01
C ARG A 298 19.85 -88.02 -56.56
N LEU A 299 19.40 -88.04 -55.31
CA LEU A 299 18.62 -89.13 -54.72
C LEU A 299 17.27 -89.30 -55.44
N ARG A 300 16.59 -88.24 -55.84
CA ARG A 300 15.37 -88.31 -56.65
C ARG A 300 15.63 -88.95 -58.02
N ARG A 301 16.74 -88.62 -58.68
CA ARG A 301 17.14 -89.29 -59.93
C ARG A 301 17.49 -90.76 -59.70
N GLU A 302 18.17 -91.06 -58.60
CA GLU A 302 18.52 -92.44 -58.23
C GLU A 302 17.27 -93.26 -57.87
N ILE A 303 16.31 -92.67 -57.14
CA ILE A 303 14.99 -93.27 -56.86
C ILE A 303 14.25 -93.48 -58.16
N ALA A 304 14.13 -92.50 -59.05
CA ALA A 304 13.46 -92.68 -60.34
C ALA A 304 14.12 -93.78 -61.18
N ASN A 305 15.45 -93.87 -61.16
CA ASN A 305 16.17 -94.94 -61.85
C ASN A 305 15.96 -96.30 -61.18
N LYS A 306 15.97 -96.37 -59.84
CA LYS A 306 15.67 -97.60 -59.07
C LYS A 306 14.21 -98.01 -59.23
N GLU A 307 13.25 -97.09 -59.24
CA GLU A 307 11.84 -97.34 -59.55
C GLU A 307 11.67 -97.86 -60.98
N ARG A 308 12.42 -97.31 -61.94
CA ARG A 308 12.46 -97.86 -63.31
C ARG A 308 13.00 -99.28 -63.31
N VAL A 309 14.12 -99.53 -62.62
CA VAL A 309 14.72 -100.87 -62.48
C VAL A 309 13.79 -101.84 -61.76
N ILE A 310 13.11 -101.40 -60.70
CA ILE A 310 12.12 -102.16 -59.94
C ILE A 310 10.88 -102.45 -60.80
N SER A 311 10.42 -101.50 -61.62
CA SER A 311 9.29 -101.74 -62.55
C SER A 311 9.63 -102.76 -63.64
N THR A 312 10.91 -102.87 -64.01
CA THR A 312 11.43 -103.92 -64.90
C THR A 312 11.81 -105.22 -64.20
N GLN A 313 11.93 -105.22 -62.86
CA GLN A 313 12.22 -106.40 -62.07
C GLN A 313 10.90 -106.99 -61.56
N ALA A 314 10.58 -108.23 -61.98
CA ALA A 314 9.53 -109.01 -61.33
C ALA A 314 10.01 -109.36 -59.90
N ILE A 315 9.64 -108.53 -58.92
CA ILE A 315 9.99 -108.75 -57.51
C ILE A 315 9.27 -110.01 -57.04
N SER A 316 10.02 -110.98 -56.50
CA SER A 316 9.43 -112.08 -55.72
C SER A 316 8.62 -111.51 -54.56
N GLY A 317 7.36 -111.96 -54.40
CA GLY A 317 6.38 -111.38 -53.48
C GLY A 317 6.81 -111.34 -52.00
N GLU A 318 7.89 -112.01 -51.61
CA GLU A 318 8.44 -112.00 -50.26
C GLU A 318 9.26 -110.72 -49.95
N ALA A 319 10.09 -110.26 -50.89
CA ALA A 319 10.90 -109.04 -50.72
C ALA A 319 10.04 -107.76 -50.72
N GLY A 320 8.98 -107.72 -51.55
CA GLY A 320 8.02 -106.60 -51.56
C GLY A 320 7.19 -106.50 -50.27
N ARG A 321 6.86 -107.65 -49.65
CA ARG A 321 6.18 -107.70 -48.35
C ARG A 321 7.09 -107.22 -47.21
N SER A 322 8.36 -107.62 -47.21
CA SER A 322 9.35 -107.17 -46.20
C SER A 322 9.60 -105.65 -46.26
N LEU A 323 9.73 -105.08 -47.46
CA LEU A 323 9.89 -103.63 -47.63
C LEU A 323 8.62 -102.84 -47.25
N SER A 324 7.44 -103.39 -47.51
CA SER A 324 6.17 -102.77 -47.11
C SER A 324 6.01 -102.74 -45.58
N LEU A 325 6.40 -103.83 -44.90
CA LEU A 325 6.46 -103.91 -43.44
C LEU A 325 7.41 -102.87 -42.85
N LYS A 326 8.64 -102.74 -43.40
CA LYS A 326 9.61 -101.73 -42.92
C LYS A 326 9.12 -100.31 -43.16
N ARG A 327 8.44 -100.04 -44.28
CA ARG A 327 7.82 -98.73 -44.56
C ARG A 327 6.74 -98.40 -43.53
N GLU A 328 5.93 -99.38 -43.15
CA GLU A 328 4.85 -99.19 -42.18
C GLU A 328 5.36 -99.03 -40.75
N GLU A 329 6.47 -99.70 -40.41
CA GLU A 329 7.22 -99.49 -39.17
C GLU A 329 7.79 -98.08 -39.07
N LEU A 330 8.53 -97.61 -40.09
CA LEU A 330 9.07 -96.25 -40.11
C LEU A 330 7.98 -95.18 -40.09
N LYS A 331 6.83 -95.43 -40.74
CA LYS A 331 5.67 -94.53 -40.64
C LYS A 331 5.09 -94.47 -39.23
N ARG A 332 5.04 -95.59 -38.50
CA ARG A 332 4.61 -95.60 -37.09
C ARG A 332 5.60 -94.83 -36.23
N GLU A 333 6.89 -95.02 -36.42
CA GLU A 333 7.94 -94.30 -35.68
C GLU A 333 7.86 -92.79 -35.90
N VAL A 334 7.70 -92.34 -37.16
CA VAL A 334 7.51 -90.91 -37.48
C VAL A 334 6.23 -90.36 -36.84
N LYS A 335 5.15 -91.15 -36.78
CA LYS A 335 3.91 -90.73 -36.12
C LYS A 335 4.10 -90.55 -34.62
N VAL A 336 4.76 -91.50 -33.94
CA VAL A 336 5.06 -91.41 -32.51
C VAL A 336 5.93 -90.19 -32.20
N MET A 337 6.98 -89.94 -33.00
CA MET A 337 7.84 -88.77 -32.81
C MET A 337 7.10 -87.45 -33.05
N ARG A 338 6.13 -87.42 -33.98
CA ARG A 338 5.29 -86.25 -34.22
C ARG A 338 4.31 -86.01 -33.07
N ASP A 339 3.66 -87.06 -32.59
CA ASP A 339 2.74 -86.98 -31.45
C ASP A 339 3.49 -86.51 -30.18
N GLU A 340 4.74 -86.96 -29.96
CA GLU A 340 5.58 -86.50 -28.86
C GLU A 340 6.03 -85.04 -29.03
N ALA A 341 6.37 -84.61 -30.25
CA ALA A 341 6.69 -83.21 -30.52
C ALA A 341 5.49 -82.28 -30.30
N ASP A 342 4.28 -82.71 -30.68
CA ASP A 342 3.05 -81.96 -30.45
C ASP A 342 2.72 -81.87 -28.96
N ARG A 343 2.96 -82.94 -28.19
CA ARG A 343 2.85 -82.94 -26.73
C ARG A 343 3.81 -81.94 -26.08
N LEU A 344 5.10 -82.00 -26.43
CA LEU A 344 6.10 -81.06 -25.89
C LEU A 344 5.81 -79.61 -26.27
N ASN A 345 5.26 -79.35 -27.46
CA ASN A 345 4.82 -78.02 -27.85
C ASN A 345 3.62 -77.54 -27.03
N SER A 346 2.67 -78.42 -26.71
CA SER A 346 1.54 -78.10 -25.82
C SER A 346 2.03 -77.77 -24.40
N ASP A 347 2.93 -78.58 -23.85
CA ASP A 347 3.52 -78.35 -22.52
C ASP A 347 4.31 -77.03 -22.49
N ARG A 348 5.08 -76.72 -23.54
CA ARG A 348 5.79 -75.43 -23.67
C ARG A 348 4.80 -74.26 -23.65
N TRP A 349 3.71 -74.36 -24.41
CA TRP A 349 2.70 -73.31 -24.45
C TRP A 349 2.03 -73.10 -23.08
N GLU A 350 1.72 -74.16 -22.34
CA GLU A 350 1.19 -74.04 -20.97
C GLU A 350 2.18 -73.35 -20.02
N ILE A 351 3.47 -73.69 -20.11
CA ILE A 351 4.53 -73.04 -19.32
C ILE A 351 4.63 -71.56 -19.69
N GLU A 352 4.63 -71.23 -20.98
CA GLU A 352 4.65 -69.84 -21.48
C GLU A 352 3.44 -69.04 -20.97
N GLN A 353 2.24 -69.61 -21.01
CA GLN A 353 1.03 -69.00 -20.46
C GLN A 353 1.15 -68.75 -18.95
N ARG A 354 1.72 -69.70 -18.21
CA ARG A 354 1.94 -69.53 -16.77
C ARG A 354 2.99 -68.44 -16.48
N ILE A 355 4.07 -68.37 -17.25
CA ILE A 355 5.07 -67.31 -17.15
C ILE A 355 4.43 -65.94 -17.45
N ALA A 356 3.63 -65.83 -18.51
CA ALA A 356 2.96 -64.58 -18.89
C ALA A 356 1.98 -64.09 -17.81
N LYS A 357 1.18 -64.99 -17.23
CA LYS A 357 0.30 -64.67 -16.09
C LYS A 357 1.08 -64.17 -14.88
N THR A 358 2.13 -64.90 -14.47
CA THR A 358 2.99 -64.50 -13.35
C THR A 358 3.66 -63.15 -13.61
N ARG A 359 4.13 -62.91 -14.85
CA ARG A 359 4.75 -61.65 -15.25
C ARG A 359 3.80 -60.46 -15.10
N THR A 360 2.55 -60.64 -15.52
CA THR A 360 1.49 -59.62 -15.39
C THR A 360 1.20 -59.31 -13.93
N THR A 361 1.08 -60.33 -13.07
CA THR A 361 0.83 -60.16 -11.63
C THR A 361 1.98 -59.46 -10.91
N ILE A 362 3.23 -59.77 -11.25
CA ILE A 362 4.40 -59.09 -10.66
C ILE A 362 4.44 -57.63 -11.12
N HIS A 363 4.19 -57.37 -12.40
CA HIS A 363 4.16 -56.00 -12.92
C HIS A 363 3.06 -55.15 -12.27
N SER A 364 1.85 -55.69 -12.07
CA SER A 364 0.77 -54.96 -11.39
C SER A 364 1.12 -54.64 -9.94
N ARG A 365 1.74 -55.58 -9.21
CA ARG A 365 2.20 -55.37 -7.83
C ARG A 365 3.33 -54.34 -7.75
N GLN A 366 4.26 -54.34 -8.70
CA GLN A 366 5.30 -53.33 -8.79
C GLN A 366 4.69 -51.94 -8.96
N LEU A 367 3.73 -51.76 -9.88
CA LEU A 367 3.07 -50.48 -10.10
C LEU A 367 2.34 -49.98 -8.84
N GLU A 368 1.66 -50.88 -8.12
CA GLU A 368 1.03 -50.55 -6.83
C GLU A 368 2.03 -50.16 -5.75
N PHE A 369 3.18 -50.84 -5.69
CA PHE A 369 4.27 -50.48 -4.79
C PHE A 369 4.79 -49.07 -5.10
N LEU A 370 5.05 -48.77 -6.38
CA LEU A 370 5.52 -47.45 -6.81
C LEU A 370 4.53 -46.33 -6.49
N ARG A 371 3.23 -46.55 -6.75
CA ARG A 371 2.19 -45.58 -6.36
C ARG A 371 2.13 -45.32 -4.87
N ARG A 372 2.26 -46.38 -4.05
CA ARG A 372 2.26 -46.25 -2.58
C ARG A 372 3.50 -45.52 -2.10
N ALA A 373 4.68 -45.88 -2.62
CA ALA A 373 5.91 -45.17 -2.34
C ALA A 373 5.72 -43.69 -2.68
N GLU A 374 5.31 -43.36 -3.90
CA GLU A 374 5.06 -41.98 -4.35
C GLU A 374 4.13 -41.18 -3.42
N THR A 375 3.04 -41.80 -2.96
CA THR A 375 2.08 -41.16 -2.04
C THR A 375 2.70 -40.85 -0.67
N VAL A 376 3.49 -41.78 -0.13
CA VAL A 376 4.23 -41.55 1.13
C VAL A 376 5.28 -40.48 0.91
N ILE A 377 5.96 -40.56 -0.24
CA ILE A 377 6.91 -39.59 -0.76
C ILE A 377 6.34 -38.16 -0.60
N ASP A 378 5.29 -37.89 -1.37
CA ASP A 378 4.70 -36.55 -1.49
C ASP A 378 4.12 -35.99 -0.18
N ARG A 379 3.85 -36.85 0.82
CA ARG A 379 3.26 -36.44 2.11
C ARG A 379 4.28 -36.23 3.23
N MET A 380 5.37 -37.00 3.24
CA MET A 380 6.29 -37.02 4.38
C MET A 380 7.57 -36.23 4.15
N VAL A 381 8.00 -36.03 2.90
CA VAL A 381 9.25 -35.30 2.63
C VAL A 381 8.94 -33.88 2.16
N PRO A 382 9.59 -32.87 2.74
CA PRO A 382 9.45 -31.48 2.30
C PRO A 382 9.69 -31.30 0.80
N ARG A 383 8.94 -30.39 0.17
CA ARG A 383 9.12 -30.06 -1.25
C ARG A 383 10.53 -29.51 -1.46
N GLY A 384 11.40 -30.30 -2.11
CA GLY A 384 12.78 -29.92 -2.42
C GLY A 384 13.80 -31.04 -2.23
N THR A 385 13.51 -32.04 -1.38
CA THR A 385 14.40 -33.20 -1.21
C THR A 385 14.13 -34.21 -2.32
N ASP A 386 15.11 -34.44 -3.19
CA ASP A 386 14.96 -35.31 -4.35
C ASP A 386 15.13 -36.80 -3.98
N TRP A 387 14.22 -37.29 -3.15
CA TRP A 387 14.13 -38.71 -2.83
C TRP A 387 13.79 -39.55 -4.09
N ARG A 388 13.14 -38.93 -5.09
CA ARG A 388 12.72 -39.55 -6.35
C ARG A 388 13.93 -39.97 -7.19
N SER A 389 15.00 -39.17 -7.22
CA SER A 389 16.26 -39.57 -7.85
C SER A 389 17.09 -40.52 -6.98
N GLN A 390 16.92 -40.49 -5.65
CA GLN A 390 17.64 -41.40 -4.75
C GLN A 390 17.11 -42.83 -4.77
N ILE A 391 15.81 -43.08 -4.94
CA ILE A 391 15.32 -44.42 -5.23
C ILE A 391 15.36 -44.59 -6.75
N GLU A 392 16.39 -45.27 -7.25
CA GLU A 392 16.49 -45.65 -8.66
C GLU A 392 15.35 -46.63 -8.98
N ILE A 393 14.15 -46.11 -9.26
CA ILE A 393 12.93 -46.90 -9.54
C ILE A 393 13.04 -47.60 -10.92
N ALA A 394 14.12 -47.33 -11.67
CA ALA A 394 14.33 -47.79 -13.03
C ALA A 394 14.54 -49.32 -13.17
N LYS A 395 15.00 -50.02 -12.12
CA LYS A 395 15.30 -51.47 -12.23
C LYS A 395 14.03 -52.32 -12.11
N SER A 396 13.81 -53.15 -13.13
CA SER A 396 12.69 -54.08 -13.20
C SER A 396 12.89 -55.23 -12.22
N PRO A 397 11.83 -55.75 -11.55
CA PRO A 397 11.90 -56.97 -10.74
C PRO A 397 12.37 -58.22 -11.50
N PHE A 398 12.41 -58.12 -12.83
CA PHE A 398 12.89 -59.17 -13.73
C PHE A 398 14.36 -58.98 -14.16
N ASP A 399 15.01 -57.90 -13.75
CA ASP A 399 16.44 -57.71 -13.97
C ASP A 399 17.23 -58.67 -13.09
N VAL A 400 18.33 -59.20 -13.64
CA VAL A 400 19.15 -60.24 -12.99
C VAL A 400 19.71 -59.76 -11.64
N ASP A 401 19.91 -58.45 -11.49
CA ASP A 401 20.50 -57.83 -10.30
C ASP A 401 19.48 -57.22 -9.32
N PHE A 402 18.17 -57.35 -9.60
CA PHE A 402 17.14 -56.75 -8.73
C PHE A 402 17.19 -57.30 -7.30
N GLY A 403 17.53 -58.58 -7.13
CA GLY A 403 17.65 -59.19 -5.81
C GLY A 403 18.72 -58.54 -4.93
N ALA A 404 19.89 -58.25 -5.51
CA ALA A 404 20.98 -57.55 -4.83
C ALA A 404 20.59 -56.09 -4.55
N TYR A 405 20.07 -55.38 -5.56
CA TYR A 405 19.59 -54.01 -5.43
C TYR A 405 18.51 -53.85 -4.34
N ALA A 406 17.56 -54.79 -4.25
CA ALA A 406 16.49 -54.76 -3.27
C ALA A 406 17.03 -54.89 -1.83
N GLN A 407 18.10 -55.66 -1.62
CA GLN A 407 18.70 -55.83 -0.30
C GLN A 407 19.68 -54.73 0.07
N GLU A 408 20.54 -54.33 -0.86
CA GLU A 408 21.68 -53.44 -0.60
C GLU A 408 21.29 -51.96 -0.70
N THR A 409 20.30 -51.62 -1.52
CA THR A 409 19.95 -50.22 -1.81
C THR A 409 18.53 -49.89 -1.38
N LEU A 410 17.54 -50.67 -1.81
CA LEU A 410 16.13 -50.35 -1.59
C LEU A 410 15.73 -50.49 -0.11
N LYS A 411 16.05 -51.62 0.53
CA LYS A 411 15.70 -51.87 1.95
C LYS A 411 16.34 -50.85 2.91
N PRO A 412 17.64 -50.50 2.82
CA PRO A 412 18.24 -49.49 3.68
C PRO A 412 17.63 -48.11 3.47
N LYS A 413 17.37 -47.68 2.23
CA LYS A 413 16.70 -46.41 1.93
C LYS A 413 15.27 -46.35 2.46
N LEU A 414 14.52 -47.45 2.34
CA LEU A 414 13.19 -47.54 2.95
C LEU A 414 13.25 -47.46 4.49
N ARG A 415 14.27 -48.05 5.12
CA ARG A 415 14.49 -47.91 6.56
C ARG A 415 14.81 -46.47 6.95
N GLN A 416 15.68 -45.79 6.20
CA GLN A 416 15.97 -44.37 6.42
C GLN A 416 14.72 -43.50 6.28
N LEU A 417 13.84 -43.81 5.32
CA LEU A 417 12.57 -43.11 5.17
C LEU A 417 11.64 -43.36 6.36
N MET A 418 11.59 -44.59 6.87
CA MET A 418 10.80 -44.90 8.08
C MET A 418 11.34 -44.17 9.30
N THR A 419 12.66 -44.17 9.54
CA THR A 419 13.25 -43.45 10.68
C THR A 419 13.04 -41.95 10.56
N PHE A 420 13.18 -41.39 9.35
CA PHE A 420 12.87 -39.98 9.12
C PHE A 420 11.40 -39.65 9.41
N GLY A 421 10.48 -40.54 9.00
CA GLY A 421 9.06 -40.41 9.31
C GLY A 421 8.77 -40.48 10.81
N GLU A 422 9.44 -41.39 11.53
CA GLU A 422 9.37 -41.50 12.99
C GLU A 422 9.91 -40.22 13.66
N ASP A 423 11.07 -39.72 13.24
CA ASP A 423 11.67 -38.47 13.76
C ASP A 423 10.74 -37.26 13.55
N GLN A 424 10.07 -37.16 12.40
CA GLN A 424 9.10 -36.09 12.13
C GLN A 424 7.84 -36.23 13.00
N ILE A 425 7.36 -37.45 13.23
CA ILE A 425 6.23 -37.70 14.14
C ILE A 425 6.62 -37.31 15.57
N ASP A 426 7.82 -37.69 16.02
CA ASP A 426 8.32 -37.35 17.35
C ASP A 426 8.48 -35.83 17.51
N ALA A 427 9.02 -35.14 16.50
CA ALA A 427 9.13 -33.68 16.50
C ALA A 427 7.76 -33.00 16.58
N MET A 428 6.78 -33.43 15.77
CA MET A 428 5.41 -32.90 15.84
C MET A 428 4.74 -33.21 17.17
N THR A 429 5.04 -34.36 17.78
CA THR A 429 4.50 -34.75 19.08
C THR A 429 5.05 -33.88 20.20
N GLU A 430 6.34 -33.52 20.14
CA GLU A 430 6.96 -32.58 21.09
C GLU A 430 6.39 -31.17 20.92
N GLU A 431 6.22 -30.69 19.68
CA GLU A 431 5.55 -29.40 19.42
C GLU A 431 4.11 -29.38 19.96
N MET A 432 3.36 -30.48 19.78
CA MET A 432 2.02 -30.62 20.37
C MET A 432 2.05 -30.53 21.89
N ARG A 433 3.04 -31.17 22.53
CA ARG A 433 3.23 -31.16 23.99
C ARG A 433 3.55 -29.75 24.50
N ASP A 434 4.38 -28.99 23.79
CA ASP A 434 4.68 -27.59 24.11
C ASP A 434 3.44 -26.70 23.98
N VAL A 435 2.62 -26.92 22.96
CA VAL A 435 1.33 -26.20 22.80
C VAL A 435 0.38 -26.56 23.93
N GLU A 436 0.25 -27.84 24.30
CA GLU A 436 -0.57 -28.28 25.44
C GLU A 436 -0.12 -27.64 26.75
N MET A 437 1.19 -27.60 27.02
CA MET A 437 1.73 -26.93 28.20
C MET A 437 1.41 -25.43 28.21
N ASN A 438 1.48 -24.76 27.05
CA ASN A 438 1.09 -23.36 26.93
C ASN A 438 -0.41 -23.13 27.15
N VAL A 439 -1.26 -24.04 26.67
CA VAL A 439 -2.71 -24.01 26.93
C VAL A 439 -2.98 -24.14 28.42
N GLN A 440 -2.35 -25.11 29.09
CA GLN A 440 -2.51 -25.30 30.53
C GLN A 440 -2.06 -24.04 31.31
N ARG A 441 -0.91 -23.46 30.95
CA ARG A 441 -0.43 -22.21 31.56
C ARG A 441 -1.43 -21.06 31.39
N LEU A 442 -2.05 -20.92 30.22
CA LEU A 442 -3.07 -19.90 29.98
C LEU A 442 -4.37 -20.17 30.76
N GLN A 443 -4.73 -21.44 30.97
CA GLN A 443 -5.87 -21.82 31.80
C GLN A 443 -5.64 -21.44 33.27
N ASP A 444 -4.46 -21.73 33.82
CA ASP A 444 -4.11 -21.35 35.20
C ASP A 444 -4.10 -19.80 35.36
N GLN A 445 -3.65 -19.07 34.34
CA GLN A 445 -3.72 -17.60 34.30
C GLN A 445 -5.16 -17.06 34.23
N LEU A 446 -6.06 -17.80 33.57
CA LEU A 446 -7.47 -17.45 33.51
C LEU A 446 -8.13 -17.65 34.88
N GLU A 447 -7.87 -18.79 35.54
CA GLU A 447 -8.43 -19.12 36.86
C GLU A 447 -8.00 -18.09 37.91
N THR A 448 -6.72 -17.70 37.92
CA THR A 448 -6.23 -16.62 38.81
C THR A 448 -6.90 -15.28 38.53
N CYS A 449 -7.14 -14.91 37.26
CA CYS A 449 -7.90 -13.70 36.93
C CYS A 449 -9.38 -13.80 37.36
N GLU A 450 -10.00 -14.97 37.26
CA GLU A 450 -11.38 -15.20 37.70
C GLU A 450 -11.51 -15.06 39.23
N ASP A 451 -10.54 -15.57 39.98
CA ASP A 451 -10.43 -15.38 41.44
C ASP A 451 -10.25 -13.90 41.81
N ASP A 452 -9.38 -13.18 41.10
CA ASP A 452 -9.20 -11.73 41.29
C ASP A 452 -10.50 -10.97 41.03
N ILE A 453 -11.21 -11.29 39.93
CA ILE A 453 -12.52 -10.69 39.62
C ILE A 453 -13.53 -11.02 40.72
N SER A 454 -13.54 -12.25 41.24
CA SER A 454 -14.42 -12.66 42.34
C SER A 454 -14.12 -11.87 43.61
N SER A 455 -12.84 -11.66 43.94
CA SER A 455 -12.41 -10.88 45.10
C SER A 455 -12.83 -9.41 44.99
N VAL A 456 -12.67 -8.80 43.82
CA VAL A 456 -13.08 -7.41 43.56
C VAL A 456 -14.60 -7.28 43.61
N ARG A 457 -15.34 -8.25 43.08
CA ARG A 457 -16.82 -8.28 43.18
C ARG A 457 -17.28 -8.35 44.63
N SER A 458 -16.64 -9.19 45.45
CA SER A 458 -16.92 -9.26 46.89
C SER A 458 -16.63 -7.93 47.60
N ARG A 459 -15.52 -7.28 47.26
CA ARG A 459 -15.14 -5.95 47.78
C ARG A 459 -16.15 -4.87 47.41
N ILE A 460 -16.64 -4.87 46.17
CA ILE A 460 -17.69 -3.95 45.72
C ILE A 460 -18.97 -4.19 46.53
N ALA A 461 -19.38 -5.45 46.72
CA ALA A 461 -20.56 -5.78 47.51
C ALA A 461 -20.46 -5.34 48.98
N GLU A 462 -19.26 -5.45 49.58
CA GLU A 462 -18.97 -4.94 50.93
C GLU A 462 -19.11 -3.41 51.01
N ILE A 463 -18.54 -2.69 50.04
CA ILE A 463 -18.66 -1.22 49.97
C ILE A 463 -20.11 -0.78 49.74
N ASP A 464 -20.86 -1.49 48.89
CA ASP A 464 -22.27 -1.19 48.64
C ASP A 464 -23.12 -1.39 49.91
N MET A 465 -22.88 -2.48 50.67
CA MET A 465 -23.51 -2.68 51.98
C MET A 465 -23.17 -1.56 52.97
N ASP A 466 -21.90 -1.19 53.09
CA ASP A 466 -21.46 -0.08 53.95
C ASP A 466 -22.11 1.25 53.55
N PHE A 467 -22.26 1.49 52.24
CA PHE A 467 -22.92 2.66 51.71
C PHE A 467 -24.41 2.68 52.06
N ASP A 468 -25.11 1.55 51.95
CA ASP A 468 -26.53 1.43 52.32
C ASP A 468 -26.73 1.65 53.83
N VAL A 469 -25.85 1.11 54.67
CA VAL A 469 -25.87 1.36 56.13
C VAL A 469 -25.69 2.85 56.42
N LYS A 470 -24.66 3.49 55.84
CA LYS A 470 -24.44 4.94 56.03
C LYS A 470 -25.60 5.78 55.54
N LYS A 471 -26.23 5.40 54.42
CA LYS A 471 -27.42 6.07 53.89
C LYS A 471 -28.58 5.98 54.87
N GLN A 472 -28.76 4.84 55.53
CA GLN A 472 -29.76 4.65 56.57
C GLN A 472 -29.42 5.49 57.82
N ASP A 473 -28.17 5.47 58.28
CA ASP A 473 -27.71 6.29 59.41
C ASP A 473 -27.95 7.79 59.14
N TRP A 474 -27.60 8.29 57.96
CA TRP A 474 -27.86 9.68 57.56
C TRP A 474 -29.35 10.01 57.49
N ALA A 475 -30.19 9.05 57.07
CA ALA A 475 -31.64 9.24 57.08
C ALA A 475 -32.18 9.36 58.52
N ASP A 476 -31.67 8.53 59.44
CA ASP A 476 -32.03 8.56 60.85
C ASP A 476 -31.50 9.82 61.57
N GLU A 477 -30.29 10.25 61.25
CA GLU A 477 -29.72 11.52 61.74
C GLU A 477 -30.54 12.72 61.26
N ARG A 478 -30.92 12.73 59.97
CA ARG A 478 -31.82 13.75 59.42
C ARG A 478 -33.19 13.73 60.10
N HIS A 479 -33.72 12.54 60.41
CA HIS A 479 -35.00 12.41 61.12
C HIS A 479 -34.89 12.96 62.55
N ARG A 480 -33.84 12.57 63.29
CA ARG A 480 -33.55 13.09 64.64
C ARG A 480 -33.41 14.60 64.66
N ALA A 481 -32.58 15.16 63.78
CA ALA A 481 -32.39 16.60 63.67
C ALA A 481 -33.71 17.34 63.36
N LYS A 482 -34.62 16.73 62.58
CA LYS A 482 -35.94 17.29 62.31
C LYS A 482 -36.83 17.28 63.55
N VAL A 483 -36.83 16.18 64.32
CA VAL A 483 -37.57 16.10 65.59
C VAL A 483 -37.04 17.13 66.58
N ASP A 484 -35.72 17.24 66.75
CA ASP A 484 -35.10 18.23 67.64
C ASP A 484 -35.45 19.67 67.24
N LEU A 485 -35.50 19.95 65.94
CA LEU A 485 -35.93 21.25 65.42
C LEU A 485 -37.41 21.55 65.73
N ASP A 486 -38.29 20.54 65.64
CA ASP A 486 -39.71 20.69 66.00
C ASP A 486 -39.89 20.88 67.51
N VAL A 487 -39.11 20.19 68.35
CA VAL A 487 -39.08 20.40 69.82
C VAL A 487 -38.61 21.82 70.14
N ALA A 488 -37.49 22.26 69.58
CA ALA A 488 -36.97 23.61 69.81
C ALA A 488 -37.96 24.70 69.35
N ARG A 489 -38.70 24.47 68.25
CA ARG A 489 -39.79 25.36 67.81
C ARG A 489 -40.92 25.42 68.84
N ASN A 490 -41.38 24.28 69.34
CA ASN A 490 -42.42 24.23 70.36
C ASN A 490 -41.98 24.91 71.66
N GLU A 491 -40.76 24.66 72.13
CA GLU A 491 -40.20 25.33 73.31
C GLU A 491 -40.15 26.86 73.13
N HIS A 492 -39.70 27.32 71.95
CA HIS A 492 -39.69 28.73 71.62
C HIS A 492 -41.10 29.35 71.62
N GLU A 493 -42.12 28.64 71.10
CA GLU A 493 -43.52 29.09 71.15
C GLU A 493 -44.06 29.16 72.58
N VAL A 494 -43.76 28.18 73.43
CA VAL A 494 -44.15 28.18 74.85
C VAL A 494 -43.51 29.34 75.61
N VAL A 495 -42.21 29.56 75.44
CA VAL A 495 -41.50 30.68 76.11
C VAL A 495 -42.02 32.03 75.63
N LYS A 496 -42.30 32.17 74.33
CA LYS A 496 -42.91 33.39 73.77
C LYS A 496 -44.32 33.62 74.34
N GLY A 497 -45.12 32.57 74.50
CA GLY A 497 -46.43 32.62 75.15
C GLY A 497 -46.36 33.01 76.63
N GLY A 498 -45.43 32.41 77.39
CA GLY A 498 -45.21 32.69 78.81
C GLY A 498 -44.78 34.14 79.06
N ARG A 499 -43.78 34.64 78.29
CA ARG A 499 -43.37 36.05 78.36
C ARG A 499 -44.49 37.02 78.00
N SER A 500 -45.38 36.65 77.08
CA SER A 500 -46.56 37.47 76.77
C SER A 500 -47.57 37.53 77.92
N MET A 501 -47.63 36.52 78.79
CA MET A 501 -48.52 36.46 79.94
C MET A 501 -47.95 37.26 81.12
N GLU A 502 -46.65 37.12 81.41
CA GLU A 502 -45.94 37.95 82.40
C GLU A 502 -46.02 39.45 82.09
N VAL A 503 -45.88 39.82 80.81
CA VAL A 503 -46.04 41.22 80.38
C VAL A 503 -47.46 41.73 80.67
N LYS A 504 -48.50 40.91 80.49
CA LYS A 504 -49.88 41.30 80.80
C LYS A 504 -50.10 41.52 82.30
N GLU A 505 -49.60 40.62 83.15
CA GLU A 505 -49.70 40.77 84.61
C GLU A 505 -48.98 42.04 85.11
N LEU A 506 -47.82 42.37 84.55
CA LEU A 506 -47.10 43.60 84.90
C LEU A 506 -47.87 44.87 84.50
N TYR A 507 -48.56 44.87 83.36
CA TYR A 507 -49.43 45.99 82.97
C TYR A 507 -50.61 46.17 83.93
N GLU A 508 -51.18 45.07 84.42
CA GLU A 508 -52.33 45.08 85.32
C GLU A 508 -51.95 45.55 86.74
N GLN A 509 -50.78 45.14 87.23
CA GLN A 509 -50.19 45.65 88.47
C GLN A 509 -49.87 47.15 88.39
N LEU A 510 -49.37 47.64 87.25
CA LEU A 510 -49.08 49.05 87.04
C LEU A 510 -50.35 49.92 87.09
N ALA A 511 -51.46 49.43 86.52
CA ALA A 511 -52.76 50.11 86.54
C ALA A 511 -53.35 50.20 87.96
N SER A 512 -53.18 49.15 88.77
CA SER A 512 -53.57 49.11 90.19
C SER A 512 -52.86 50.19 91.02
N ILE A 513 -51.54 50.27 90.90
CA ILE A 513 -50.70 51.25 91.64
C ILE A 513 -51.03 52.69 91.22
N GLN A 514 -51.28 52.93 89.93
CA GLN A 514 -51.68 54.26 89.46
C GLN A 514 -53.03 54.70 90.07
N LYS A 515 -53.99 53.78 90.22
CA LYS A 515 -55.29 54.08 90.82
C LYS A 515 -55.14 54.46 92.30
N GLU A 516 -54.34 53.72 93.08
CA GLU A 516 -54.05 54.07 94.48
C GLU A 516 -53.41 55.45 94.65
N ARG A 517 -52.46 55.80 93.78
CA ARG A 517 -51.82 57.12 93.79
C ARG A 517 -52.83 58.26 93.64
N THR A 518 -53.77 58.14 92.69
CA THR A 518 -54.78 59.19 92.45
C THR A 518 -55.75 59.39 93.62
N VAL A 519 -55.99 58.35 94.43
CA VAL A 519 -56.84 58.44 95.63
C VAL A 519 -56.10 59.21 96.73
N LYS A 520 -54.83 58.88 96.99
CA LYS A 520 -54.00 59.59 97.98
C LYS A 520 -53.78 61.07 97.67
N GLU A 521 -53.58 61.42 96.40
CA GLU A 521 -53.48 62.83 95.98
C GLU A 521 -54.77 63.62 96.31
N ARG A 522 -55.94 62.98 96.15
CA ARG A 522 -57.25 63.58 96.47
C ARG A 522 -57.46 63.79 97.98
N GLU A 523 -57.02 62.85 98.80
CA GLU A 523 -57.09 62.95 100.28
C GLU A 523 -56.19 64.06 100.82
N LEU A 524 -54.97 64.17 100.30
CA LEU A 524 -54.01 65.18 100.71
C LEU A 524 -54.50 66.60 100.38
N HIS A 525 -55.10 66.78 99.20
CA HIS A 525 -55.66 68.06 98.78
C HIS A 525 -56.82 68.52 99.68
N LYS A 526 -57.69 67.59 100.07
CA LYS A 526 -58.82 67.86 100.98
C LYS A 526 -58.35 68.27 102.39
N SER A 527 -57.30 67.62 102.90
CA SER A 527 -56.71 67.95 104.21
C SER A 527 -56.05 69.34 104.24
N TYR A 528 -55.44 69.76 103.12
CA TYR A 528 -54.87 71.10 102.96
C TYR A 528 -55.96 72.19 102.96
N GLU A 529 -57.06 71.97 102.24
CA GLU A 529 -58.18 72.90 102.17
C GLU A 529 -58.86 73.14 103.54
N ASP A 530 -59.00 72.08 104.33
CA ASP A 530 -59.56 72.15 105.69
C ASP A 530 -58.64 72.92 106.66
N HIS A 531 -57.32 72.83 106.51
CA HIS A 531 -56.37 73.62 107.30
C HIS A 531 -56.46 75.12 106.99
N CYS A 532 -56.55 75.50 105.72
CA CYS A 532 -56.67 76.91 105.32
C CYS A 532 -57.97 77.55 105.86
N LYS A 533 -59.08 76.82 105.91
CA LYS A 533 -60.37 77.33 106.43
C LYS A 533 -60.36 77.62 107.94
N LYS A 534 -59.53 76.91 108.73
CA LYS A 534 -59.44 77.11 110.19
C LYS A 534 -58.55 78.28 110.61
N ILE A 535 -57.40 78.46 109.95
CA ILE A 535 -56.37 79.41 110.39
C ILE A 535 -56.68 80.86 109.99
N THR A 536 -57.34 81.05 108.84
CA THR A 536 -57.63 82.38 108.29
C THR A 536 -58.47 83.28 109.21
N PRO A 537 -59.58 82.83 109.85
CA PRO A 537 -60.35 83.68 110.76
C PRO A 537 -59.59 84.05 112.04
N GLU A 538 -58.77 83.16 112.60
CA GLU A 538 -58.01 83.42 113.84
C GLU A 538 -56.96 84.53 113.65
N ILE A 539 -56.27 84.55 112.50
CA ILE A 539 -55.31 85.62 112.18
C ILE A 539 -56.02 86.96 111.97
N THR A 540 -57.24 86.95 111.42
CA THR A 540 -58.01 88.17 111.16
C THR A 540 -58.49 88.82 112.46
N THR A 541 -58.92 88.03 113.46
CA THR A 541 -59.32 88.52 114.78
C THR A 541 -58.15 89.14 115.54
N ILE A 542 -56.97 88.52 115.51
CA ILE A 542 -55.76 89.05 116.17
C ILE A 542 -55.36 90.43 115.60
N MET A 543 -55.55 90.64 114.30
CA MET A 543 -55.25 91.94 113.67
C MET A 543 -56.24 93.04 114.11
N ILE A 544 -57.51 92.71 114.37
CA ILE A 544 -58.52 93.66 114.84
C ILE A 544 -58.22 94.07 116.30
N ASP A 545 -57.93 93.10 117.18
CA ASP A 545 -57.62 93.35 118.59
C ASP A 545 -56.37 94.22 118.78
N TYR A 546 -55.37 94.10 117.89
CA TYR A 546 -54.17 94.94 117.92
C TYR A 546 -54.49 96.42 117.60
N GLN A 547 -55.40 96.67 116.66
CA GLN A 547 -55.78 98.01 116.23
C GLN A 547 -56.56 98.75 117.34
N GLU A 548 -57.46 98.05 118.06
CA GLU A 548 -58.21 98.62 119.19
C GLU A 548 -57.31 98.99 120.38
N MET A 549 -56.27 98.20 120.65
CA MET A 549 -55.31 98.52 121.72
C MET A 549 -54.47 99.77 121.43
N GLU A 550 -54.24 100.10 120.15
CA GLU A 550 -53.46 101.27 119.77
C GLU A 550 -54.26 102.59 119.89
N ASP A 551 -55.58 102.52 119.72
CA ASP A 551 -56.48 103.67 119.88
C ASP A 551 -56.71 104.01 121.36
N VAL A 552 -56.90 103.02 122.23
CA VAL A 552 -57.02 103.23 123.70
C VAL A 552 -55.75 103.85 124.29
N ARG A 553 -54.58 103.51 123.75
CA ARG A 553 -53.30 104.06 124.21
C ARG A 553 -53.13 105.55 123.89
N LYS A 554 -53.72 106.03 122.79
CA LYS A 554 -53.66 107.47 122.40
C LYS A 554 -54.60 108.32 123.24
N GLU A 555 -55.74 107.77 123.66
CA GLU A 555 -56.75 108.47 124.47
C GLU A 555 -56.27 108.69 125.92
N ALA A 556 -55.56 107.72 126.51
CA ALA A 556 -54.98 107.84 127.85
C ALA A 556 -53.87 108.90 127.93
N HIS A 557 -53.10 109.10 126.87
CA HIS A 557 -52.02 110.10 126.85
C HIS A 557 -52.52 111.55 126.79
N LEU A 558 -53.73 111.78 126.27
CA LEU A 558 -54.34 113.11 126.18
C LEU A 558 -54.92 113.58 127.53
N GLN A 559 -55.40 112.64 128.35
CA GLN A 559 -56.02 112.92 129.66
C GLN A 559 -54.98 113.27 130.75
N ASP A 560 -53.76 112.73 130.66
CA ASP A 560 -52.68 113.03 131.61
C ASP A 560 -52.07 114.44 131.43
N GLU A 561 -52.06 115.01 130.22
CA GLU A 561 -51.59 116.39 129.99
C GLU A 561 -52.58 117.46 130.50
N GLU A 562 -53.89 117.18 130.48
CA GLU A 562 -54.93 118.08 131.02
C GLU A 562 -54.89 118.19 132.54
N LEU A 563 -54.58 117.09 133.25
CA LEU A 563 -54.51 117.04 134.70
C LEU A 563 -53.33 117.84 135.26
N LEU A 564 -52.16 117.76 134.60
CA LEU A 564 -50.95 118.50 134.96
C LEU A 564 -51.11 120.03 134.77
N SER A 565 -51.86 120.45 133.75
CA SER A 565 -52.17 121.87 133.49
C SER A 565 -53.11 122.48 134.55
N MET A 566 -54.07 121.71 135.06
CA MET A 566 -55.00 122.16 136.12
C MET A 566 -54.31 122.31 137.48
N MET A 567 -53.39 121.41 137.85
CA MET A 567 -52.68 121.48 139.14
C MET A 567 -51.74 122.69 139.24
N ASP A 568 -51.07 123.06 138.14
CA ASP A 568 -50.20 124.24 138.08
C ASP A 568 -50.97 125.57 138.14
N LYS A 569 -52.24 125.58 137.75
CA LYS A 569 -53.13 126.75 137.87
C LYS A 569 -53.59 126.96 139.32
N ALA A 570 -53.95 125.88 140.02
CA ALA A 570 -54.33 125.93 141.45
C ALA A 570 -53.18 126.38 142.36
N HIS A 571 -51.94 125.95 142.09
CA HIS A 571 -50.76 126.38 142.85
C HIS A 571 -50.39 127.86 142.65
N ARG A 572 -50.78 128.48 141.51
CA ARG A 572 -50.53 129.91 141.24
C ARG A 572 -51.57 130.82 141.90
N ASP A 573 -52.82 130.39 142.02
CA ASP A 573 -53.89 131.21 142.59
C ASP A 573 -53.87 131.25 144.12
N ILE A 574 -53.43 130.17 144.79
CA ILE A 574 -53.26 130.15 146.26
C ILE A 574 -52.10 131.05 146.71
N ARG A 575 -51.07 131.25 145.88
CA ARG A 575 -49.93 132.14 146.17
C ARG A 575 -50.27 133.64 146.10
N LYS A 576 -51.41 134.04 145.54
CA LYS A 576 -51.74 135.47 145.29
C LYS A 576 -52.72 136.10 146.27
N THR A 577 -53.50 135.32 147.04
CA THR A 577 -54.62 135.87 147.84
C THR A 577 -54.42 135.86 149.36
N HIS A 578 -53.50 135.05 149.93
CA HIS A 578 -53.18 135.04 151.36
C HIS A 578 -51.67 135.00 151.62
N PRO A 579 -50.99 136.15 151.84
CA PRO A 579 -49.53 136.26 151.84
C PRO A 579 -48.79 135.76 153.11
N GLU A 580 -49.49 135.24 154.13
CA GLU A 580 -48.93 135.11 155.50
C GLU A 580 -48.90 133.69 156.11
N LEU A 581 -48.97 132.60 155.33
CA LEU A 581 -48.98 131.24 155.91
C LEU A 581 -47.91 130.23 155.49
N PHE A 582 -46.97 130.53 154.57
CA PHE A 582 -45.93 129.54 154.21
C PHE A 582 -44.59 130.18 153.83
N GLY A 583 -43.62 130.14 154.74
CA GLY A 583 -42.24 130.54 154.51
C GLY A 583 -41.30 129.35 154.25
N GLN A 584 -40.98 129.15 152.97
CA GLN A 584 -39.75 128.56 152.38
C GLN A 584 -39.17 127.31 153.06
N GLN A 585 -39.54 126.09 152.66
CA GLN A 585 -39.14 125.32 151.46
C GLN A 585 -37.63 125.17 151.25
N LEU A 586 -37.14 123.94 151.48
CA LEU A 586 -36.85 123.03 150.37
C LEU A 586 -37.46 121.66 150.67
#